data_AF-A0A831SLR8-F1
#
_entry.id   AF-A0A831SLR8-F1
#
_cell.length_a   1.000
_cell.length_b   1.000
_cell.length_c   1.000
_cell.angle_alpha   90.00
_cell.angle_beta   90.00
_cell.angle_gamma   90.00
#
_symmetry.space_group_name_H-M   'P 1'
#
loop_
_entity.id
_entity.type
_entity.pdbx_description
1 polymer ?
#
loop_
_entity_poly.entity_id
_entity_poly.type
_entity_poly.pdbx_seq_one_letter_code
_entity_poly.pdbx_strand_id
1 'polypeptide(L)'
;MAEVIKFPEPDEVLKEKPSIKKYIKYLAFFGPGAIVASVTIGQGQLILGPQIGAWAHFKLLWLITLSVASYIIAYVGCRFLLLSGIDMMDMFAVKKRGILNWIFILIIFIFVPLFAATITNTLGQSLQWMIGRGHHLLWGISFCLLAAILAVAGKYKLVEYTQAFFVAVLGIGAVIAVIMIKPDILDILPNFFLIGNIPKPESWVPSSIANNIPLIMLGYIGTLTFTIITITGYSGWVKVKKWGIFKNKEN
;
A
#
# COMPACT_ATOMS: atom_id res chain seq x y z
N MET A 1 15.74 8.86 -38.24
CA MET A 1 16.39 7.65 -37.70
C MET A 1 15.65 7.27 -36.43
N ALA A 2 15.13 6.04 -36.32
CA ALA A 2 14.53 5.59 -35.07
C ALA A 2 15.64 5.48 -34.01
N GLU A 3 15.45 6.16 -32.89
CA GLU A 3 16.38 6.12 -31.76
C GLU A 3 16.46 4.66 -31.27
N VAL A 4 17.65 4.06 -31.33
CA VAL A 4 17.83 2.67 -30.89
C VAL A 4 17.75 2.66 -29.36
N ILE A 5 16.60 2.22 -28.84
CA ILE A 5 16.39 2.08 -27.39
C ILE A 5 17.38 1.03 -26.87
N LYS A 6 18.43 1.48 -26.19
CA LYS A 6 19.40 0.61 -25.52
C LYS A 6 19.03 0.49 -24.05
N PHE A 7 18.75 -0.73 -23.60
CA PHE A 7 18.51 -0.99 -22.19
C PHE A 7 19.79 -0.73 -21.38
N PRO A 8 19.67 -0.15 -20.18
CA PRO A 8 20.81 0.06 -19.32
C PRO A 8 21.35 -1.30 -18.83
N GLU A 9 22.66 -1.34 -18.60
CA GLU A 9 23.30 -2.52 -18.03
C GLU A 9 22.69 -2.85 -16.65
N PRO A 10 22.35 -4.14 -16.40
CA PRO A 10 21.86 -4.58 -15.10
C PRO A 10 22.86 -4.26 -14.00
N ASP A 11 22.38 -3.96 -12.80
CA ASP A 11 23.24 -3.77 -11.63
C ASP A 11 24.08 -5.01 -11.36
N GLU A 12 25.30 -4.83 -10.85
CA GLU A 12 26.27 -5.92 -10.65
C GLU A 12 25.71 -7.06 -9.81
N VAL A 13 24.91 -6.72 -8.77
CA VAL A 13 24.25 -7.69 -7.90
C VAL A 13 23.31 -8.62 -8.69
N LEU A 14 22.70 -8.14 -9.77
CA LEU A 14 21.84 -8.96 -10.64
C LEU A 14 22.66 -9.94 -11.48
N LYS A 15 23.89 -9.57 -11.86
CA LYS A 15 24.83 -10.38 -12.66
C LYS A 15 25.56 -11.45 -11.84
N GLU A 16 25.64 -11.32 -10.52
CA GLU A 16 26.25 -12.32 -9.62
C GLU A 16 25.55 -13.69 -9.74
N LYS A 17 26.28 -14.80 -9.53
CA LYS A 17 25.67 -16.15 -9.46
C LYS A 17 24.77 -16.28 -8.21
N PRO A 18 23.72 -17.14 -8.23
CA PRO A 18 22.91 -17.41 -7.05
C PRO A 18 23.77 -17.83 -5.86
N SER A 19 23.73 -17.05 -4.78
CA SER A 19 24.45 -17.33 -3.54
C SER A 19 23.71 -16.69 -2.36
N ILE A 20 23.90 -17.22 -1.15
CA ILE A 20 23.31 -16.63 0.06
C ILE A 20 23.73 -15.16 0.20
N LYS A 21 24.99 -14.83 -0.09
CA LYS A 21 25.49 -13.44 -0.10
C LYS A 21 24.74 -12.56 -1.10
N LYS A 22 24.44 -13.06 -2.30
CA LYS A 22 23.63 -12.35 -3.31
C LYS A 22 22.21 -12.09 -2.79
N TYR A 23 21.55 -13.07 -2.19
CA TYR A 23 20.20 -12.89 -1.63
C TYR A 23 20.17 -11.91 -0.45
N ILE A 24 21.21 -11.90 0.39
CA ILE A 24 21.36 -10.86 1.43
C ILE A 24 21.56 -9.49 0.80
N LYS A 25 22.38 -9.36 -0.26
CA LYS A 25 22.52 -8.10 -1.01
C LYS A 25 21.21 -7.65 -1.66
N TYR A 26 20.34 -8.57 -2.09
CA TYR A 26 19.00 -8.22 -2.58
C TYR A 26 18.12 -7.59 -1.51
N LEU A 27 18.26 -8.00 -0.24
CA LEU A 27 17.58 -7.34 0.87
C LEU A 27 18.11 -5.92 1.11
N ALA A 28 19.32 -5.58 0.66
CA ALA A 28 19.83 -4.21 0.66
C ALA A 28 19.41 -3.42 -0.59
N PHE A 29 18.97 -4.11 -1.65
CA PHE A 29 18.43 -3.53 -2.88
C PHE A 29 16.97 -3.09 -2.66
N PHE A 30 16.76 -2.20 -1.68
CA PHE A 30 15.46 -1.61 -1.36
C PHE A 30 15.08 -0.58 -2.43
N GLY A 31 14.19 -0.97 -3.34
CA GLY A 31 13.70 -0.12 -4.41
C GLY A 31 12.47 0.72 -4.05
N PRO A 32 11.90 1.44 -5.04
CA PRO A 32 10.65 2.18 -4.89
C PRO A 32 9.46 1.31 -4.44
N GLY A 33 9.56 -0.02 -4.61
CA GLY A 33 8.55 -0.97 -4.15
C GLY A 33 8.32 -0.96 -2.64
N ALA A 34 9.34 -0.65 -1.82
CA ALA A 34 9.16 -0.57 -0.37
C ALA A 34 8.29 0.62 0.04
N ILE A 35 8.53 1.79 -0.58
CA ILE A 35 7.74 3.02 -0.38
C ILE A 35 6.27 2.72 -0.70
N VAL A 36 6.05 2.01 -1.79
CA VAL A 36 4.71 1.68 -2.25
C VAL A 36 4.04 0.59 -1.40
N ALA A 37 4.77 -0.44 -0.97
CA ALA A 37 4.27 -1.44 -0.03
C ALA A 37 3.86 -0.80 1.31
N SER A 38 4.59 0.21 1.78
CA SER A 38 4.17 0.93 2.99
C SER A 38 2.92 1.79 2.81
N VAL A 39 2.62 2.26 1.59
CA VAL A 39 1.36 2.97 1.30
C VAL A 39 0.16 2.02 1.31
N THR A 40 0.36 0.73 1.02
CA THR A 40 -0.74 -0.24 1.09
C THR A 40 -1.11 -0.58 2.54
N ILE A 41 -0.20 -0.38 3.50
CA ILE A 41 -0.49 -0.51 4.93
C ILE A 41 -1.09 0.80 5.45
N GLY A 42 -2.40 0.93 5.29
CA GLY A 42 -3.16 2.12 5.67
C GLY A 42 -4.03 1.94 6.91
N GLN A 43 -4.62 3.06 7.37
CA GLN A 43 -5.58 3.08 8.47
C GLN A 43 -6.70 2.04 8.31
N GLY A 44 -7.21 1.87 7.09
CA GLY A 44 -8.31 0.94 6.81
C GLY A 44 -8.00 -0.50 7.23
N GLN A 45 -6.78 -0.98 6.99
CA GLN A 45 -6.36 -2.32 7.39
C GLN A 45 -6.17 -2.45 8.89
N LEU A 46 -5.68 -1.39 9.54
CA LEU A 46 -5.46 -1.36 10.99
C LEU A 46 -6.77 -1.32 11.80
N ILE A 47 -7.85 -0.81 11.22
CA ILE A 47 -9.17 -0.77 11.89
C ILE A 47 -10.03 -1.95 11.46
N LEU A 48 -10.25 -2.13 10.15
CA LEU A 48 -11.14 -3.17 9.63
C LEU A 48 -10.55 -4.57 9.78
N GLY A 49 -9.23 -4.72 9.70
CA GLY A 49 -8.55 -6.01 9.85
C GLY A 49 -8.84 -6.66 11.21
N PRO A 50 -8.50 -6.00 12.34
CA PRO A 50 -8.86 -6.48 13.68
C PRO A 50 -10.36 -6.61 13.88
N GLN A 51 -11.16 -5.67 13.38
CA GLN A 51 -12.62 -5.73 13.50
C GLN A 51 -13.20 -6.99 12.84
N ILE A 52 -12.77 -7.33 11.63
CA ILE A 52 -13.23 -8.52 10.92
C ILE A 52 -12.65 -9.79 11.56
N GLY A 53 -11.36 -9.78 11.93
CA GLY A 53 -10.72 -10.90 12.62
C GLY A 53 -11.36 -11.23 13.97
N ALA A 54 -11.89 -10.24 14.68
CA ALA A 54 -12.50 -10.42 16.00
C ALA A 54 -13.75 -11.32 15.96
N TRP A 55 -14.59 -11.23 14.92
CA TRP A 55 -15.82 -12.04 14.82
C TRP A 55 -15.72 -13.17 13.80
N ALA A 56 -14.92 -13.00 12.74
CA ALA A 56 -14.79 -14.00 11.69
C ALA A 56 -13.63 -14.98 11.93
N HIS A 57 -12.82 -14.73 12.97
CA HIS A 57 -11.61 -15.49 13.27
C HIS A 57 -10.71 -15.54 12.00
N PHE A 58 -10.24 -16.73 11.62
CA PHE A 58 -9.40 -16.92 10.43
C PHE A 58 -10.19 -17.12 9.13
N LYS A 59 -11.52 -17.26 9.17
CA LYS A 59 -12.31 -17.73 8.02
C LYS A 59 -12.33 -16.79 6.82
N LEU A 60 -12.02 -15.50 7.04
CA LEU A 60 -11.97 -14.48 5.98
C LEU A 60 -10.56 -14.19 5.44
N LEU A 61 -9.56 -15.04 5.74
CA LEU A 61 -8.20 -14.88 5.21
C LEU A 61 -8.13 -14.96 3.67
N TRP A 62 -9.08 -15.66 3.02
CA TRP A 62 -9.17 -15.71 1.56
C TRP A 62 -9.37 -14.34 0.90
N LEU A 63 -9.85 -13.33 1.64
CA LEU A 63 -9.94 -11.94 1.15
C LEU A 63 -8.54 -11.39 0.81
N ILE A 64 -7.52 -11.79 1.58
CA ILE A 64 -6.12 -11.43 1.31
C ILE A 64 -5.64 -12.12 0.03
N THR A 65 -5.97 -13.39 -0.15
CA THR A 65 -5.62 -14.13 -1.37
C THR A 65 -6.23 -13.49 -2.62
N LEU A 66 -7.49 -13.04 -2.56
CA LEU A 66 -8.09 -12.31 -3.68
C LEU A 66 -7.37 -11.01 -4.00
N SER A 67 -6.88 -10.30 -2.98
CA SER A 67 -6.16 -9.04 -3.19
C SER A 67 -4.87 -9.23 -4.00
N VAL A 68 -4.26 -10.43 -4.00
CA VAL A 68 -3.03 -10.76 -4.76
C VAL A 68 -3.17 -10.46 -6.24
N ALA A 69 -4.36 -10.64 -6.81
CA ALA A 69 -4.62 -10.32 -8.22
C ALA A 69 -4.26 -8.86 -8.57
N SER A 70 -4.55 -7.92 -7.67
CA SER A 70 -4.21 -6.50 -7.85
C SER A 70 -2.71 -6.24 -7.82
N TYR A 71 -1.96 -6.98 -7.00
CA TYR A 71 -0.50 -6.90 -6.95
C TYR A 71 0.15 -7.48 -8.21
N ILE A 72 -0.45 -8.52 -8.81
CA ILE A 72 -0.01 -9.02 -10.12
C ILE A 72 -0.18 -7.94 -11.19
N ILE A 73 -1.33 -7.26 -11.21
CA ILE A 73 -1.58 -6.13 -12.12
C ILE A 73 -0.54 -5.01 -11.90
N ALA A 74 -0.29 -4.65 -10.64
CA ALA A 74 0.72 -3.64 -10.29
C ALA A 74 2.13 -4.04 -10.74
N TYR A 75 2.50 -5.31 -10.58
CA TYR A 75 3.77 -5.86 -11.04
C TYR A 75 3.90 -5.80 -12.56
N VAL A 76 2.88 -6.26 -13.30
CA VAL A 76 2.88 -6.21 -14.77
C VAL A 76 2.92 -4.78 -15.27
N GLY A 77 2.15 -3.87 -14.69
CA GLY A 77 2.14 -2.44 -15.03
C GLY A 77 3.49 -1.77 -14.79
N CYS A 78 4.11 -2.03 -13.64
CA CYS A 78 5.44 -1.51 -13.33
C CYS A 78 6.52 -2.09 -14.25
N ARG A 79 6.47 -3.41 -14.53
CA ARG A 79 7.40 -4.05 -15.46
C ARG A 79 7.27 -3.47 -16.87
N PHE A 80 6.05 -3.23 -17.32
CA PHE A 80 5.80 -2.57 -18.61
C PHE A 80 6.47 -1.18 -18.63
N LEU A 81 6.21 -0.34 -17.62
CA LEU A 81 6.82 0.98 -17.49
C LEU A 81 8.35 0.94 -17.50
N LEU A 82 8.96 0.02 -16.75
CA LEU A 82 10.41 -0.11 -16.65
C LEU A 82 11.07 -0.45 -18.00
N LEU A 83 10.34 -1.13 -18.89
CA LEU A 83 10.81 -1.56 -20.21
C LEU A 83 10.49 -0.56 -21.32
N SER A 84 9.26 -0.03 -21.33
CA SER A 84 8.79 0.85 -22.41
C SER A 84 9.07 2.33 -22.15
N GLY A 85 9.21 2.72 -20.87
CA GLY A 85 9.25 4.12 -20.45
C GLY A 85 7.88 4.81 -20.47
N ILE A 86 6.83 4.09 -20.86
CA ILE A 86 5.46 4.58 -21.02
C ILE A 86 4.66 4.16 -19.80
N ASP A 87 4.01 5.11 -19.13
CA ASP A 87 3.10 4.79 -18.03
C ASP A 87 1.65 4.57 -18.49
N MET A 88 0.81 4.11 -17.57
CA MET A 88 -0.59 3.81 -17.86
C MET A 88 -1.40 5.07 -18.23
N MET A 89 -1.03 6.24 -17.72
CA MET A 89 -1.67 7.52 -18.02
C MET A 89 -1.30 8.01 -19.43
N ASP A 90 -0.04 7.79 -19.84
CA ASP A 90 0.43 8.05 -21.21
C ASP A 90 -0.38 7.22 -22.22
N MET A 91 -0.61 5.95 -21.91
CA MET A 91 -1.43 5.05 -22.75
C MET A 91 -2.88 5.54 -22.89
N PHE A 92 -3.47 6.03 -21.80
CA PHE A 92 -4.83 6.59 -21.83
C PHE A 92 -4.89 7.93 -22.57
N ALA A 93 -3.84 8.75 -22.48
CA ALA A 93 -3.74 9.98 -23.26
C ALA A 93 -3.79 9.66 -24.77
N VAL A 94 -2.97 8.71 -25.22
CA VAL A 94 -2.85 8.34 -26.64
C VAL A 94 -4.08 7.59 -27.14
N LYS A 95 -4.57 6.57 -26.42
CA LYS A 95 -5.62 5.66 -26.92
C LYS A 95 -7.05 6.13 -26.62
N LYS A 96 -7.26 6.93 -25.57
CA LYS A 96 -8.59 7.36 -25.11
C LYS A 96 -8.74 8.89 -25.12
N ARG A 97 -7.91 9.59 -25.89
CA ARG A 97 -7.88 11.06 -26.00
C ARG A 97 -7.78 11.75 -24.62
N GLY A 98 -7.18 11.08 -23.64
CA GLY A 98 -7.02 11.60 -22.28
C GLY A 98 -8.29 11.72 -21.43
N ILE A 99 -9.46 11.27 -21.90
CA ILE A 99 -10.71 11.36 -21.12
C ILE A 99 -10.58 10.62 -19.79
N LEU A 100 -9.98 9.42 -19.80
CA LEU A 100 -9.74 8.66 -18.58
C LEU A 100 -8.80 9.39 -17.62
N ASN A 101 -7.81 10.12 -18.14
CA ASN A 101 -6.88 10.88 -17.29
C ASN A 101 -7.63 11.99 -16.56
N TRP A 102 -8.51 12.71 -17.25
CA TRP A 102 -9.35 13.74 -16.62
C TRP A 102 -10.28 13.16 -15.55
N ILE A 103 -10.88 12.00 -15.80
CA ILE A 103 -11.71 11.29 -14.80
C ILE A 103 -10.86 10.94 -13.57
N PHE A 104 -9.66 10.37 -13.75
CA PHE A 104 -8.81 10.02 -12.61
C PHE A 104 -8.30 11.23 -11.86
N ILE A 105 -7.96 12.32 -12.57
CA ILE A 105 -7.59 13.60 -11.93
C ILE A 105 -8.75 14.10 -11.07
N LEU A 106 -9.98 14.09 -11.58
CA LEU A 106 -11.17 14.50 -10.83
C LEU A 106 -11.37 13.62 -9.59
N ILE A 107 -11.25 12.30 -9.74
CA ILE A 107 -11.35 11.36 -8.61
C ILE A 107 -10.28 11.66 -7.56
N ILE A 108 -9.02 11.81 -7.97
CA ILE A 108 -7.90 12.12 -7.06
C ILE A 108 -8.15 13.46 -6.36
N PHE A 109 -8.60 14.48 -7.08
CA PHE A 109 -8.88 15.81 -6.54
C PHE A 109 -9.96 15.79 -5.46
N ILE A 110 -11.00 14.96 -5.62
CA ILE A 110 -12.08 14.80 -4.63
C ILE A 110 -11.65 13.92 -3.46
N PHE A 111 -11.04 12.77 -3.75
CA PHE A 111 -10.81 11.74 -2.73
C PHE A 111 -9.56 12.00 -1.88
N VAL A 112 -8.47 12.54 -2.45
CA VAL A 112 -7.23 12.76 -1.68
C VAL A 112 -7.45 13.65 -0.45
N PRO A 113 -8.17 14.79 -0.53
CA PRO A 113 -8.48 15.59 0.66
C PRO A 113 -9.31 14.83 1.70
N LEU A 114 -10.27 14.01 1.26
CA LEU A 114 -11.11 13.20 2.16
C LEU A 114 -10.30 12.12 2.89
N PHE A 115 -9.39 11.45 2.16
CA PHE A 115 -8.47 10.47 2.76
C PHE A 115 -7.51 11.16 3.73
N ALA A 116 -6.93 12.29 3.34
CA ALA A 116 -6.04 13.06 4.20
C ALA A 116 -6.75 13.52 5.48
N ALA A 117 -7.98 14.02 5.38
CA ALA A 117 -8.79 14.41 6.53
C ALA A 117 -9.09 13.23 7.46
N THR A 118 -9.45 12.07 6.90
CA THR A 118 -9.75 10.85 7.69
C THR A 118 -8.53 10.35 8.45
N ILE A 119 -7.37 10.27 7.79
CA ILE A 119 -6.10 9.86 8.41
C ILE A 119 -5.70 10.86 9.50
N THR A 120 -5.80 12.15 9.19
CA THR A 120 -5.45 13.24 10.12
C THR A 120 -6.35 13.24 11.35
N ASN A 121 -7.66 13.05 11.17
CA ASN A 121 -8.61 12.97 12.27
C ASN A 121 -8.30 11.78 13.19
N THR A 122 -8.03 10.62 12.61
CA THR A 122 -7.74 9.39 13.36
C THR A 122 -6.41 9.50 14.11
N LEU A 123 -5.38 10.06 13.47
CA LEU A 123 -4.12 10.40 14.13
C LEU A 123 -4.35 11.34 15.32
N GLY A 124 -5.13 12.41 15.13
CA GLY A 124 -5.46 13.35 16.18
C GLY A 124 -6.21 12.72 17.35
N GLN A 125 -7.16 11.83 17.08
CA GLN A 125 -7.89 11.08 18.12
C GLN A 125 -6.96 10.14 18.90
N SER A 126 -6.12 9.39 18.20
CA SER A 126 -5.14 8.51 18.85
C SER A 126 -4.16 9.28 19.74
N LEU A 127 -3.64 10.41 19.26
CA LEU A 127 -2.75 11.28 20.05
C LEU A 127 -3.45 11.89 21.26
N GLN A 128 -4.68 12.38 21.08
CA GLN A 128 -5.49 12.88 22.20
C GLN A 128 -5.68 11.79 23.26
N TRP A 129 -5.97 10.56 22.85
CA TRP A 129 -6.17 9.44 23.77
C TRP A 129 -4.88 9.04 24.49
N MET A 130 -3.75 8.97 23.79
CA MET A 130 -2.45 8.61 24.38
C MET A 130 -1.89 9.67 25.33
N ILE A 131 -2.02 10.95 24.97
CA ILE A 131 -1.48 12.07 25.76
C ILE A 131 -2.45 12.50 26.86
N GLY A 132 -3.74 12.21 26.70
CA GLY A 132 -4.80 12.59 27.63
C GLY A 132 -5.07 14.09 27.70
N ARG A 133 -4.55 14.88 26.75
CA ARG A 133 -4.69 16.35 26.71
C ARG A 133 -4.81 16.88 25.29
N GLY A 134 -5.45 18.04 25.15
CA GLY A 134 -5.65 18.74 23.88
C GLY A 134 -6.84 18.20 23.06
N HIS A 135 -7.29 18.97 22.08
CA HIS A 135 -8.38 18.59 21.20
C HIS A 135 -7.85 17.83 19.97
N HIS A 136 -8.48 16.71 19.57
CA HIS A 136 -8.04 15.88 18.44
C HIS A 136 -7.81 16.68 17.15
N LEU A 137 -8.67 17.67 16.85
CA LEU A 137 -8.50 18.52 15.66
C LEU A 137 -7.18 19.29 15.67
N LEU A 138 -6.75 19.80 16.84
CA LEU A 138 -5.49 20.54 16.94
C LEU A 138 -4.30 19.63 16.71
N TRP A 139 -4.32 18.43 17.31
CA TRP A 139 -3.30 17.42 17.06
C TRP A 139 -3.24 17.02 15.59
N GLY A 140 -4.40 16.73 14.99
CA GLY A 140 -4.50 16.38 13.58
C GLY A 140 -3.95 17.48 12.67
N ILE A 141 -4.48 18.71 12.78
CA ILE A 141 -4.05 19.85 11.94
C ILE A 141 -2.55 20.10 12.10
N SER A 142 -2.01 20.03 13.32
CA SER A 142 -0.58 20.25 13.57
C SER A 142 0.29 19.25 12.82
N PHE A 143 -0.06 17.96 12.87
CA PHE A 143 0.67 16.91 12.15
C PHE A 143 0.44 16.95 10.63
N CYS A 144 -0.75 17.36 10.17
CA CYS A 144 -1.01 17.58 8.76
C CYS A 144 -0.15 18.72 8.19
N LEU A 145 -0.04 19.83 8.92
CA LEU A 145 0.85 20.95 8.56
C LEU A 145 2.31 20.51 8.57
N LEU A 146 2.74 19.75 9.57
CA LEU A 146 4.10 19.18 9.60
C LEU A 146 4.37 18.30 8.37
N ALA A 147 3.43 17.43 8.00
CA ALA A 147 3.55 16.59 6.80
C ALA A 147 3.63 17.44 5.52
N ALA A 148 2.81 18.48 5.40
CA ALA A 148 2.85 19.41 4.27
C ALA A 148 4.18 20.15 4.18
N ILE A 149 4.71 20.64 5.29
CA ILE A 149 6.03 21.29 5.35
C ILE A 149 7.14 20.32 4.91
N LEU A 150 7.12 19.07 5.39
CA LEU A 150 8.10 18.06 5.01
C LEU A 150 8.02 17.71 3.51
N ALA A 151 6.81 17.67 2.95
CA ALA A 151 6.58 17.43 1.53
C ALA A 151 7.13 18.59 0.67
N VAL A 152 6.86 19.83 1.04
CA VAL A 152 7.34 21.03 0.30
C VAL A 152 8.86 21.21 0.45
N ALA A 153 9.43 20.90 1.61
CA ALA A 153 10.87 21.00 1.83
C ALA A 153 11.69 19.98 1.02
N GLY A 154 11.06 19.06 0.27
CA GLY A 154 11.73 18.17 -0.68
C GLY A 154 12.63 17.11 -0.05
N LYS A 155 12.59 16.93 1.28
CA LYS A 155 13.37 15.89 1.98
C LYS A 155 12.71 14.51 1.87
N TYR A 156 12.46 14.04 0.66
CA TYR A 156 11.82 12.75 0.39
C TYR A 156 12.50 11.57 1.11
N LYS A 157 13.83 11.61 1.25
CA LYS A 157 14.56 10.59 2.02
C LYS A 157 14.10 10.50 3.48
N LEU A 158 13.86 11.63 4.14
CA LEU A 158 13.41 11.63 5.54
C LEU A 158 12.02 11.00 5.67
N VAL A 159 11.12 11.32 4.73
CA VAL A 159 9.77 10.73 4.68
C VAL A 159 9.86 9.22 4.45
N GLU A 160 10.69 8.77 3.50
CA GLU A 160 10.91 7.35 3.21
C GLU A 160 11.43 6.58 4.43
N TYR A 161 12.46 7.10 5.11
CA TYR A 161 13.04 6.43 6.29
C TYR A 161 12.04 6.37 7.45
N THR A 162 11.31 7.46 7.69
CA THR A 162 10.30 7.52 8.75
C THR A 162 9.17 6.52 8.48
N GLN A 163 8.69 6.46 7.24
CA GLN A 163 7.64 5.53 6.82
C GLN A 163 8.10 4.07 6.92
N ALA A 164 9.31 3.76 6.45
CA ALA A 164 9.88 2.42 6.54
C ALA A 164 10.05 1.97 8.00
N PHE A 165 10.48 2.87 8.90
CA PHE A 165 10.57 2.60 10.32
C PHE A 165 9.22 2.24 10.93
N PHE A 166 8.18 3.05 10.71
CA PHE A 166 6.84 2.76 11.24
C PHE A 166 6.25 1.46 10.71
N VAL A 167 6.43 1.17 9.41
CA VAL A 167 5.98 -0.10 8.83
C VAL A 167 6.73 -1.30 9.41
N ALA A 168 8.04 -1.18 9.65
CA ALA A 168 8.79 -2.23 10.32
C ALA A 168 8.28 -2.48 11.74
N VAL A 169 8.04 -1.41 12.53
CA VAL A 169 7.47 -1.52 13.88
C VAL A 169 6.09 -2.19 13.86
N LEU A 170 5.21 -1.79 12.94
CA LEU A 170 3.88 -2.40 12.78
C LEU A 170 3.98 -3.88 12.40
N GLY A 171 4.85 -4.23 11.44
CA GLY A 171 5.05 -5.60 10.99
C GLY A 171 5.60 -6.50 12.11
N ILE A 172 6.61 -6.02 12.84
CA ILE A 172 7.17 -6.75 13.99
C ILE A 172 6.10 -6.91 15.09
N GLY A 173 5.35 -5.85 15.40
CA GLY A 173 4.26 -5.90 16.37
C GLY A 173 3.18 -6.92 16.02
N ALA A 174 2.79 -6.99 14.74
CA ALA A 174 1.83 -7.98 14.26
C ALA A 174 2.35 -9.41 14.40
N VAL A 175 3.63 -9.67 14.06
CA VAL A 175 4.26 -10.98 14.25
C VAL A 175 4.29 -11.38 15.72
N ILE A 176 4.68 -10.46 16.61
CA ILE A 176 4.68 -10.70 18.07
C ILE A 176 3.26 -11.04 18.55
N ALA A 177 2.25 -10.31 18.10
CA ALA A 177 0.85 -10.57 18.47
C ALA A 177 0.40 -11.98 18.06
N VAL A 178 0.73 -12.42 16.83
CA VAL A 178 0.43 -13.78 16.36
C VAL A 178 1.14 -14.84 17.21
N ILE A 179 2.42 -14.63 17.54
CA ILE A 179 3.19 -15.55 18.40
C ILE A 179 2.56 -15.66 19.80
N MET A 180 2.08 -14.54 20.36
CA MET A 180 1.45 -14.53 21.68
C MET A 180 0.09 -15.24 21.70
N ILE A 181 -0.69 -15.13 20.62
CA ILE A 181 -1.98 -15.82 20.47
C ILE A 181 -1.80 -17.33 20.32
N LYS A 182 -0.64 -17.79 19.83
CA LYS A 182 -0.32 -19.20 19.54
C LYS A 182 -1.43 -19.93 18.76
N PRO A 183 -1.87 -19.39 17.61
CA PRO A 183 -2.87 -20.07 16.81
C PRO A 183 -2.27 -21.35 16.18
N ASP A 184 -3.11 -22.34 15.94
CA ASP A 184 -2.70 -23.51 15.17
C ASP A 184 -2.48 -23.09 13.71
N ILE A 185 -1.21 -23.07 13.29
CA ILE A 185 -0.81 -22.63 11.95
C ILE A 185 -1.41 -23.56 10.88
N LEU A 186 -1.61 -24.85 11.20
CA LEU A 186 -2.19 -25.82 10.27
C LEU A 186 -3.68 -25.53 10.02
N ASP A 187 -4.38 -24.97 11.00
CA ASP A 187 -5.78 -24.57 10.86
C ASP A 187 -5.94 -23.22 10.14
N ILE A 188 -4.91 -22.37 10.14
CA ILE A 188 -4.93 -21.08 9.46
C ILE A 188 -4.81 -21.26 7.94
N LEU A 189 -3.89 -22.10 7.49
CA LEU A 189 -3.49 -22.20 6.08
C LEU A 189 -4.66 -22.47 5.11
N PRO A 190 -5.60 -23.39 5.40
CA PRO A 190 -6.73 -23.65 4.51
C PRO A 190 -7.61 -22.42 4.28
N ASN A 191 -7.75 -21.55 5.29
CA ASN A 191 -8.63 -20.39 5.21
C ASN A 191 -8.17 -19.33 4.19
N PHE A 192 -6.92 -19.38 3.72
CA PHE A 192 -6.47 -18.57 2.58
C PHE A 192 -7.08 -19.03 1.24
N PHE A 193 -7.50 -20.29 1.13
CA PHE A 193 -7.96 -20.88 -0.14
C PHE A 193 -9.46 -21.21 -0.16
N LEU A 194 -10.13 -21.21 1.00
CA LEU A 194 -11.57 -21.43 1.13
C LEU A 194 -12.39 -20.19 0.73
N ILE A 195 -12.37 -19.86 -0.56
CA ILE A 195 -13.11 -18.72 -1.12
C ILE A 195 -14.61 -18.90 -0.86
N GLY A 196 -15.25 -17.89 -0.27
CA GLY A 196 -16.68 -17.91 0.08
C GLY A 196 -17.00 -18.53 1.44
N ASN A 197 -16.00 -18.92 2.24
CA ASN A 197 -16.21 -19.33 3.63
C ASN A 197 -16.54 -18.11 4.50
N ILE A 198 -17.84 -17.80 4.63
CA ILE A 198 -18.33 -16.67 5.42
C ILE A 198 -18.96 -17.22 6.72
N PRO A 199 -18.39 -16.93 7.90
CA PRO A 199 -19.00 -17.33 9.16
C PRO A 199 -20.30 -16.57 9.42
N LYS A 200 -21.21 -17.21 10.15
CA LYS A 200 -22.33 -16.51 10.77
C LYS A 200 -21.79 -15.64 11.92
N PRO A 201 -22.24 -14.38 12.04
CA PRO A 201 -21.84 -13.51 13.14
C PRO A 201 -22.32 -14.08 14.48
N GLU A 202 -21.49 -13.97 15.50
CA GLU A 202 -21.84 -14.36 16.87
C GLU A 202 -22.83 -13.36 17.50
N SER A 203 -23.49 -13.74 18.61
CA SER A 203 -24.55 -12.94 19.24
C SER A 203 -24.07 -11.60 19.82
N TRP A 204 -22.78 -11.47 20.15
CA TRP A 204 -22.19 -10.23 20.62
C TRP A 204 -21.91 -9.21 19.51
N VAL A 205 -21.93 -9.66 18.24
CA VAL A 205 -21.60 -8.80 17.10
C VAL A 205 -22.71 -7.75 16.94
N PRO A 206 -22.36 -6.44 16.92
CA PRO A 206 -23.35 -5.39 16.72
C PRO A 206 -24.20 -5.62 15.46
N SER A 207 -25.50 -5.34 15.55
CA SER A 207 -26.44 -5.49 14.43
C SER A 207 -26.05 -4.67 13.21
N SER A 208 -25.41 -3.51 13.42
CA SER A 208 -24.84 -2.68 12.35
C SER A 208 -23.76 -3.39 11.53
N ILE A 209 -23.02 -4.33 12.13
CA ILE A 209 -22.01 -5.15 11.47
C ILE A 209 -22.66 -6.40 10.88
N ALA A 210 -23.46 -7.12 11.69
CA ALA A 210 -24.07 -8.39 11.31
C ALA A 210 -24.96 -8.26 10.05
N ASN A 211 -25.68 -7.15 9.92
CA ASN A 211 -26.55 -6.89 8.76
C ASN A 211 -25.77 -6.48 7.49
N ASN A 212 -24.51 -6.09 7.62
CA ASN A 212 -23.71 -5.47 6.56
C ASN A 212 -22.41 -6.24 6.25
N ILE A 213 -22.35 -7.53 6.58
CA ILE A 213 -21.16 -8.37 6.36
C ILE A 213 -20.60 -8.24 4.92
N PRO A 214 -21.42 -8.35 3.85
CA PRO A 214 -20.89 -8.20 2.49
C PRO A 214 -20.26 -6.84 2.22
N LEU A 215 -20.83 -5.76 2.77
CA LEU A 215 -20.30 -4.40 2.60
C LEU A 215 -18.99 -4.22 3.35
N ILE A 216 -18.86 -4.79 4.55
CA ILE A 216 -17.64 -4.76 5.35
C ILE A 216 -16.53 -5.55 4.65
N MET A 217 -16.86 -6.74 4.11
CA MET A 217 -15.91 -7.53 3.32
C MET A 217 -15.47 -6.78 2.06
N LEU A 218 -16.40 -6.18 1.32
CA LEU A 218 -16.10 -5.37 0.13
C LEU A 218 -15.20 -4.18 0.49
N GLY A 219 -15.52 -3.47 1.58
CA GLY A 219 -14.73 -2.37 2.10
C GLY A 219 -13.31 -2.82 2.44
N TYR A 220 -13.17 -3.95 3.14
CA TYR A 220 -11.85 -4.50 3.49
C TYR A 220 -11.05 -4.93 2.26
N ILE A 221 -11.64 -5.66 1.30
CA ILE A 221 -10.99 -5.98 0.02
C ILE A 221 -10.52 -4.69 -0.67
N GLY A 222 -11.37 -3.65 -0.69
CA GLY A 222 -11.02 -2.34 -1.24
C GLY A 222 -9.76 -1.75 -0.61
N THR A 223 -9.56 -1.92 0.71
CA THR A 223 -8.35 -1.47 1.41
C THR A 223 -7.12 -2.37 1.20
N LEU A 224 -7.30 -3.63 0.79
CA LEU A 224 -6.19 -4.55 0.49
C LEU A 224 -5.68 -4.41 -0.95
N THR A 225 -6.53 -3.89 -1.83
CA THR A 225 -6.33 -3.87 -3.28
C THR A 225 -5.37 -2.76 -3.69
N PHE A 226 -4.44 -3.10 -4.59
CA PHE A 226 -3.58 -2.15 -5.25
C PHE A 226 -4.39 -1.34 -6.29
N THR A 227 -4.74 -0.11 -5.94
CA THR A 227 -5.59 0.77 -6.75
C THR A 227 -4.84 1.39 -7.93
N ILE A 228 -5.60 1.94 -8.88
CA ILE A 228 -5.01 2.70 -9.98
C ILE A 228 -4.24 3.95 -9.49
N ILE A 229 -4.72 4.61 -8.43
CA ILE A 229 -4.07 5.79 -7.84
C ILE A 229 -2.69 5.39 -7.30
N THR A 230 -2.60 4.25 -6.62
CA THR A 230 -1.32 3.71 -6.14
C THR A 230 -0.41 3.25 -7.28
N ILE A 231 -0.94 2.76 -8.41
CA ILE A 231 -0.13 2.44 -9.61
C ILE A 231 0.48 3.71 -10.20
N THR A 232 -0.31 4.78 -10.34
CA THR A 232 0.18 6.07 -10.84
C THR A 232 1.22 6.69 -9.91
N GLY A 233 1.02 6.57 -8.58
CA GLY A 233 2.03 6.96 -7.60
C GLY A 233 3.31 6.14 -7.72
N TYR A 234 3.19 4.82 -7.89
CA TYR A 234 4.32 3.92 -8.04
C TYR A 234 5.14 4.22 -9.31
N SER A 235 4.47 4.46 -10.44
CA SER A 235 5.13 4.83 -11.68
C SER A 235 5.91 6.14 -11.55
N GLY A 236 5.36 7.12 -10.83
CA GLY A 236 6.06 8.35 -10.48
C GLY A 236 7.33 8.10 -9.67
N TRP A 237 7.25 7.29 -8.60
CA TRP A 237 8.41 6.93 -7.77
C TRP A 237 9.49 6.18 -8.55
N VAL A 238 9.12 5.29 -9.45
CA VAL A 238 10.05 4.58 -10.34
C VAL A 238 10.83 5.55 -11.22
N LYS A 239 10.15 6.56 -11.80
CA LYS A 239 10.77 7.63 -12.59
C LYS A 239 11.73 8.47 -11.72
N VAL A 240 11.28 8.93 -10.55
CA VAL A 240 12.10 9.74 -9.61
C VAL A 240 13.36 9.00 -9.13
N LYS A 241 13.24 7.70 -8.85
CA LYS A 241 14.37 6.86 -8.43
C LYS A 241 15.25 6.39 -9.60
N LYS A 242 14.88 6.70 -10.85
CA LYS A 242 15.63 6.37 -12.08
C LYS A 242 15.84 4.86 -12.28
N TRP A 243 14.79 4.07 -12.04
CA TRP A 243 14.83 2.62 -12.25
C TRP A 243 14.52 2.24 -13.70
N GLY A 244 15.03 1.08 -14.15
CA GLY A 244 14.77 0.57 -15.51
C GLY A 244 15.32 1.49 -16.60
N ILE A 245 14.54 1.69 -17.67
CA ILE A 245 14.91 2.56 -18.82
C ILE A 245 15.19 4.03 -18.44
N PHE A 246 14.83 4.46 -17.23
CA PHE A 246 15.12 5.81 -16.72
C PHE A 246 16.54 5.92 -16.11
N LYS A 247 17.26 4.80 -15.97
CA LYS A 247 18.65 4.80 -15.49
C LYS A 247 19.53 5.62 -16.43
N ASN A 248 20.34 6.50 -15.87
CA ASN A 248 21.24 7.44 -16.58
C ASN A 248 20.54 8.55 -17.38
N LYS A 249 19.23 8.77 -17.24
CA LYS A 249 18.57 9.95 -17.81
C LYS A 249 18.70 11.16 -16.87
N GLU A 250 19.03 12.32 -17.41
CA GLU A 250 18.92 13.61 -16.71
C GLU A 250 17.45 14.07 -16.72
N ASN A 251 17.05 14.79 -15.68
CA ASN A 251 15.66 15.27 -15.51
C ASN A 251 15.46 16.58 -16.27
#